data_AF-A0A1G2Q6E2-F1
#
_entry.id   AF-A0A1G2Q6E2-F1
#
_cell.length_a   1.000
_cell.length_b   1.000
_cell.length_c   1.000
_cell.angle_alpha   90.00
_cell.angle_beta   90.00
_cell.angle_gamma   90.00
#
_symmetry.space_group_name_H-M   'P 1'
#
loop_
_entity.id
_entity.type
_entity.pdbx_description
1 polymer ?
#
loop_
_entity_poly.entity_id
_entity_poly.type
_entity_poly.pdbx_seq_one_letter_code
_entity_poly.pdbx_strand_id
1 'polypeptide(L)'
;MANKFETPSQLNDKLSPDEAADLVEQIGDPRLSIDLNNKEYFCISLPGGNRFIPRLKNIPWANKNGSVSYIHIEMFLRATLKAIDDYSSLNDKEKQDLIS
;
A
#
# COMPACT_ATOMS: atom_id res chain seq x y z
N MET A 1 -5.67 -21.29 32.86
CA MET A 1 -4.47 -20.54 32.44
C MET A 1 -4.94 -19.55 31.38
N ALA A 2 -4.94 -18.26 31.69
CA ALA A 2 -5.35 -17.24 30.72
C ALA A 2 -4.24 -17.10 29.69
N ASN A 3 -4.51 -17.53 28.45
CA ASN A 3 -3.71 -17.09 27.31
C ASN A 3 -3.92 -15.58 27.22
N LYS A 4 -2.97 -14.83 27.78
CA LYS A 4 -2.82 -13.41 27.47
C LYS A 4 -2.57 -13.36 25.97
N PHE A 5 -3.61 -13.10 25.19
CA PHE A 5 -3.43 -12.44 23.92
C PHE A 5 -2.79 -11.10 24.27
N GLU A 6 -1.46 -11.07 24.26
CA GLU A 6 -0.72 -9.82 24.15
C GLU A 6 -1.26 -9.18 22.88
N THR A 7 -2.18 -8.23 23.02
CA THR A 7 -2.56 -7.34 21.93
C THR A 7 -1.25 -6.73 21.47
N PRO A 8 -0.75 -7.06 20.27
CA PRO A 8 0.58 -6.67 19.91
C PRO A 8 0.54 -5.16 19.78
N SER A 9 1.42 -4.50 20.50
CA SER A 9 1.82 -3.10 20.38
C SER A 9 2.18 -2.69 18.93
N GLN A 10 2.10 -3.60 17.96
CA GLN A 10 2.11 -3.35 16.51
C GLN A 10 0.95 -2.49 16.00
N LEU A 11 -0.16 -2.34 16.74
CA LEU A 11 -1.24 -1.39 16.38
C LEU A 11 -0.82 0.10 16.54
N ASN A 12 0.31 0.38 17.20
CA ASN A 12 0.85 1.74 17.36
C ASN A 12 1.88 2.16 16.30
N ASP A 13 2.15 1.32 15.29
CA ASP A 13 3.15 1.65 14.25
C ASP A 13 2.51 2.30 13.01
N LYS A 14 1.48 3.11 13.24
CA LYS A 14 0.89 3.96 12.20
C LYS A 14 1.75 5.20 12.03
N LEU A 15 1.86 5.69 10.80
CA LEU A 15 2.27 7.07 10.57
C LEU A 15 1.23 8.00 11.23
N SER A 16 1.60 9.20 11.60
CA SER A 16 0.65 10.28 11.87
C SER A 16 0.04 10.79 10.55
N PRO A 17 -1.06 11.54 10.58
CA PRO A 17 -1.61 12.16 9.37
C PRO A 17 -0.62 13.11 8.69
N ASP A 18 0.20 13.82 9.46
CA ASP A 18 1.20 14.77 8.94
C ASP A 18 2.37 14.02 8.28
N GLU A 19 2.95 13.02 8.96
CA GLU A 19 4.01 12.18 8.35
C GLU A 19 3.53 11.48 7.06
N ALA A 20 2.27 11.07 7.03
CA ALA A 20 1.69 10.48 5.83
C ALA A 20 1.56 11.53 4.72
N ALA A 21 1.20 12.78 5.04
CA ALA A 21 1.04 13.84 4.05
C ALA A 21 2.39 14.21 3.45
N ASP A 22 3.41 14.34 4.31
CA ASP A 22 4.80 14.53 3.91
C ASP A 22 5.27 13.40 2.98
N LEU A 23 4.89 12.15 3.29
CA LEU A 23 5.23 11.00 2.45
C LEU A 23 4.57 11.06 1.07
N VAL A 24 3.30 11.47 1.00
CA VAL A 24 2.59 11.66 -0.28
C VAL A 24 3.28 12.75 -1.11
N GLU A 25 3.63 13.87 -0.49
CA GLU A 25 4.36 14.97 -1.14
C GLU A 25 5.75 14.51 -1.63
N GLN A 26 6.49 13.77 -0.81
CA GLN A 26 7.80 13.21 -1.15
C GLN A 26 7.73 12.20 -2.31
N ILE A 27 6.65 11.42 -2.41
CA ILE A 27 6.44 10.51 -3.53
C ILE A 27 6.08 11.30 -4.80
N GLY A 28 5.22 12.33 -4.67
CA GLY A 28 4.90 13.27 -5.75
C GLY A 28 4.07 12.67 -6.89
N ASP A 29 3.42 11.51 -6.69
CA ASP A 29 2.58 10.88 -7.70
C ASP A 29 1.13 11.41 -7.58
N PRO A 30 0.53 11.98 -8.64
CA PRO A 30 -0.79 12.59 -8.58
C PRO A 30 -1.93 11.59 -8.30
N ARG A 31 -1.69 10.29 -8.47
CA ARG A 31 -2.66 9.23 -8.14
C ARG A 31 -2.68 8.89 -6.67
N LEU A 32 -1.61 9.23 -5.94
CA LEU A 32 -1.47 8.96 -4.52
C LEU A 32 -1.97 10.16 -3.70
N SER A 33 -2.84 9.89 -2.75
CA SER A 33 -3.39 10.89 -1.83
C SER A 33 -3.66 10.28 -0.46
N ILE A 34 -3.97 11.11 0.53
CA ILE A 34 -4.56 10.65 1.79
C ILE A 34 -6.07 10.77 1.69
N ASP A 35 -6.78 9.77 2.21
CA ASP A 35 -8.23 9.86 2.35
C ASP A 35 -8.61 11.10 3.19
N LEU A 36 -9.27 12.06 2.56
CA LEU A 36 -9.67 13.32 3.18
C LEU A 36 -10.70 13.14 4.29
N ASN A 37 -11.51 12.08 4.22
CA ASN A 37 -12.62 11.86 5.15
C ASN A 37 -12.19 11.09 6.39
N ASN A 38 -11.37 10.05 6.21
CA ASN A 38 -10.99 9.15 7.30
C ASN A 38 -9.53 9.32 7.73
N LYS A 39 -8.67 9.95 6.92
CA LYS A 39 -7.22 10.11 7.16
C LYS A 39 -6.57 8.89 7.80
N GLU A 40 -7.06 7.68 7.53
CA GLU A 40 -6.59 6.39 8.08
C GLU A 40 -5.85 5.60 6.99
N TYR A 41 -6.05 5.99 5.74
CA TYR A 41 -5.59 5.29 4.55
C TYR A 41 -4.87 6.25 3.59
N PHE A 42 -3.84 5.73 2.95
CA PHE A 42 -3.42 6.18 1.63
C PHE A 42 -4.43 5.71 0.60
N CYS A 43 -4.70 6.54 -0.40
CA CYS A 43 -5.59 6.28 -1.51
C CYS A 43 -4.78 6.35 -2.80
N ILE A 44 -4.87 5.29 -3.61
CA ILE A 44 -4.31 5.26 -4.96
C ILE A 44 -5.47 5.21 -5.95
N SER A 45 -5.57 6.23 -6.81
CA SER A 45 -6.57 6.29 -7.88
C SER A 45 -6.16 5.44 -9.09
N LEU A 46 -7.06 4.55 -9.50
CA LEU A 46 -6.92 3.64 -10.64
C LEU A 46 -8.06 3.90 -11.64
N PRO A 47 -7.91 3.53 -12.92
CA PRO A 47 -9.00 3.64 -13.90
C PRO A 47 -10.30 2.92 -13.50
N GLY A 48 -10.20 1.85 -12.71
CA GLY A 48 -11.33 1.04 -12.23
C GLY A 48 -11.82 1.38 -10.82
N GLY A 49 -11.27 2.41 -10.16
CA GLY A 49 -11.65 2.80 -8.80
C GLY A 49 -10.46 3.16 -7.91
N ASN A 50 -10.68 3.25 -6.60
CA ASN A 50 -9.65 3.63 -5.64
C ASN A 50 -9.18 2.41 -4.82
N ARG A 51 -7.87 2.31 -4.60
CA ARG A 51 -7.27 1.34 -3.69
C ARG A 51 -6.91 2.04 -2.37
N PHE A 52 -7.39 1.48 -1.26
CA PHE A 52 -7.12 1.98 0.08
C PHE A 52 -6.04 1.15 0.76
N ILE A 53 -5.02 1.82 1.28
CA ILE A 53 -3.85 1.21 1.92
C ILE A 53 -3.72 1.79 3.32
N PRO A 54 -3.70 0.98 4.38
CA PRO A 54 -3.59 1.48 5.75
C PRO A 54 -2.30 2.29 5.96
N ARG A 55 -2.33 3.35 6.78
CA ARG A 55 -1.15 4.16 7.11
C ARG A 55 -0.21 3.52 8.13
N LEU A 56 0.06 2.23 7.98
CA LEU A 56 1.08 1.54 8.77
C LEU A 56 2.46 1.95 8.26
N LYS A 57 3.45 2.10 9.14
CA LYS A 57 4.86 2.29 8.74
C LYS A 57 5.39 1.07 7.99
N ASN A 58 4.92 -0.10 8.37
CA ASN A 58 5.31 -1.38 7.79
C ASN A 58 4.07 -2.18 7.38
N ILE A 59 4.05 -2.66 6.12
CA ILE A 59 2.94 -3.47 5.58
C ILE A 59 3.39 -4.93 5.42
N PRO A 60 2.51 -5.90 5.76
CA PRO A 60 2.79 -7.31 5.48
C PRO A 60 2.90 -7.55 3.97
N TRP A 61 3.99 -8.18 3.56
CA TRP A 61 4.29 -8.55 2.19
C TRP A 61 4.52 -10.05 2.09
N ALA A 62 3.81 -10.70 1.17
CA ALA A 62 3.95 -12.13 0.94
C ALA A 62 5.20 -12.43 0.10
N ASN A 63 6.04 -13.31 0.62
CA ASN A 63 7.24 -13.78 -0.05
C ASN A 63 6.88 -14.91 -1.02
N LYS A 64 7.74 -15.20 -2.01
CA LYS A 64 7.57 -16.34 -2.93
C LYS A 64 7.44 -17.71 -2.22
N ASN A 65 7.95 -17.81 -0.99
CA ASN A 65 7.96 -19.04 -0.20
C ASN A 65 6.72 -19.17 0.72
N GLY A 66 5.73 -18.27 0.60
CA GLY A 66 4.52 -18.28 1.43
C GLY A 66 4.70 -17.72 2.85
N SER A 67 5.92 -17.31 3.23
CA SER A 67 6.17 -16.55 4.46
C SER A 67 5.70 -15.10 4.32
N VAL A 68 5.40 -14.45 5.45
CA VAL A 68 5.10 -13.02 5.53
C VAL A 68 6.34 -12.28 6.02
N SER A 69 6.76 -11.28 5.26
CA SER A 69 7.74 -10.27 5.68
C SER A 69 7.04 -8.92 5.86
N TYR A 70 7.75 -7.94 6.41
CA TYR A 70 7.24 -6.58 6.54
C TYR A 70 8.12 -5.64 5.72
N ILE A 71 7.49 -4.80 4.90
CA ILE A 71 8.17 -3.81 4.06
C ILE A 71 7.73 -2.40 4.48
N HIS A 72 8.66 -1.45 4.41
CA HIS A 72 8.35 -0.05 4.67
C HIS A 72 7.30 0.47 3.69
N ILE A 73 6.35 1.24 4.20
CA ILE A 73 5.20 1.75 3.44
C ILE A 73 5.60 2.56 2.22
N GLU A 74 6.64 3.38 2.30
CA GLU A 74 7.12 4.12 1.14
C GLU A 74 7.49 3.19 -0.02
N MET A 75 8.27 2.14 0.27
CA MET A 75 8.69 1.18 -0.73
C MET A 75 7.48 0.44 -1.31
N PHE A 76 6.51 0.10 -0.47
CA PHE A 76 5.26 -0.53 -0.90
C PHE A 76 4.46 0.36 -1.84
N LEU A 77 4.30 1.65 -1.51
CA LEU A 77 3.55 2.61 -2.32
C LEU A 77 4.23 2.81 -3.67
N ARG A 78 5.54 3.03 -3.70
CA ARG A 78 6.31 3.18 -4.94
C ARG A 78 6.23 1.93 -5.82
N ALA A 79 6.37 0.74 -5.23
CA ALA A 79 6.22 -0.52 -5.96
C ALA A 79 4.81 -0.70 -6.52
N THR A 80 3.79 -0.31 -5.77
CA THR A 80 2.39 -0.38 -6.21
C THR A 80 2.13 0.57 -7.39
N LEU A 81 2.58 1.81 -7.30
CA LEU A 81 2.47 2.81 -8.38
C LEU A 81 3.20 2.34 -9.65
N LYS A 82 4.44 1.83 -9.50
CA LYS A 82 5.19 1.27 -10.62
C LYS A 82 4.48 0.08 -11.27
N ALA A 83 3.90 -0.83 -10.50
CA ALA A 83 3.16 -1.96 -11.04
C ALA A 83 1.92 -1.52 -11.83
N ILE A 84 1.28 -0.41 -11.43
CA ILE A 84 0.16 0.19 -12.17
C ILE A 84 0.65 0.76 -13.50
N ASP A 85 1.79 1.45 -13.51
CA ASP A 85 2.40 1.96 -14.73
C ASP A 85 2.80 0.83 -15.69
N ASP A 86 3.48 -0.18 -15.17
CA ASP A 86 3.88 -1.37 -15.92
C ASP A 86 2.63 -2.03 -16.55
N TYR A 87 1.55 -2.26 -15.79
CA TYR A 87 0.30 -2.83 -16.32
C TYR A 87 -0.42 -1.91 -17.32
N SER A 88 -0.37 -0.60 -17.11
CA SER A 88 -0.98 0.38 -18.02
C SER A 88 -0.24 0.45 -19.35
N SER A 89 1.07 0.19 -19.34
CA SER A 89 1.92 0.14 -20.53
C SER A 89 1.76 -1.13 -21.37
N LEU A 90 1.16 -2.19 -20.80
CA LEU A 90 0.86 -3.42 -21.53
C LEU A 90 -0.25 -3.20 -22.57
N ASN A 91 -0.03 -3.72 -23.77
CA ASN A 91 -1.08 -3.81 -24.79
C ASN A 91 -2.11 -4.90 -24.44
N ASP A 92 -3.25 -4.92 -25.14
CA ASP A 92 -4.36 -5.83 -24.83
C ASP A 92 -3.98 -7.32 -24.96
N LYS A 93 -2.99 -7.65 -25.80
CA LYS A 93 -2.49 -9.01 -25.96
C LYS A 93 -1.64 -9.44 -24.76
N GLU A 94 -0.74 -8.57 -24.29
CA GLU A 94 0.07 -8.82 -23.09
C GLU A 94 -0.78 -8.93 -21.83
N LYS A 95 -1.89 -8.18 -21.76
CA LYS A 95 -2.87 -8.31 -20.66
C LYS A 95 -3.57 -9.67 -20.72
N GLN A 96 -3.95 -10.17 -21.90
CA GLN A 96 -4.59 -11.49 -22.06
C GLN A 96 -3.67 -12.66 -21.67
N ASP A 97 -2.38 -12.58 -21.98
CA ASP A 97 -1.42 -13.64 -21.65
C ASP A 97 -1.12 -13.75 -20.13
N LEU A 98 -1.40 -12.70 -19.34
CA LEU A 98 -1.24 -12.71 -17.87
C LEU A 98 -2.40 -13.36 -17.11
N ILE A 99 -3.58 -13.48 -17.74
CA ILE A 99 -4.81 -14.04 -17.16
C ILE A 99 -5.16 -15.42 -17.73
N SER A 100 -4.35 -15.93 -18.67
CA SER A 100 -4.47 -17.25 -19.30
C SER A 100 -3.50 -18.25 -18.66
#